data_AF-A0A4R6BAG7-F1
#
_entry.id   AF-A0A4R6BAG7-F1
#
_cell.length_a   1.000
_cell.length_b   1.000
_cell.length_c   1.000
_cell.angle_alpha   90.00
_cell.angle_beta   90.00
_cell.angle_gamma   90.00
#
_symmetry.space_group_name_H-M   'P 1'
#
loop_
_entity.id
_entity.type
_entity.pdbx_description
1 polymer ?
#
loop_
_entity_poly.entity_id
_entity_poly.type
_entity_poly.pdbx_seq_one_letter_code
_entity_poly.pdbx_strand_id
1 'polypeptide(L)'
;PTATNVGDDRLDSDGQKVTVVVNNGDDLTIDSGFYKPTPAEPTAPEATYTIGDKVFEDTNKDGIQNSNEPGIPNVPVTLTKPDGTTVTTTTDANGNYEFTNLPNGEYTVEFGTPEGY
;
A
#
# COMPACT_ATOMS: atom_id res chain seq x y z
N PRO A 1 -19.99 0.02 23.68
CA PRO A 1 -21.40 0.45 23.78
C PRO A 1 -21.87 0.90 22.40
N THR A 2 -23.12 0.62 22.03
CA THR A 2 -23.74 1.14 20.81
C THR A 2 -24.12 2.61 20.99
N ALA A 3 -24.59 3.25 19.91
CA ALA A 3 -25.22 4.57 19.99
C ALA A 3 -26.51 4.48 20.83
N THR A 4 -26.84 5.57 21.52
CA THR A 4 -27.99 5.66 22.43
C THR A 4 -29.13 6.48 21.83
N ASN A 5 -30.37 6.18 22.20
CA ASN A 5 -31.57 6.96 21.87
C ASN A 5 -31.77 7.16 20.34
N VAL A 6 -31.60 6.08 19.57
CA VAL A 6 -31.64 6.09 18.09
C VAL A 6 -33.04 5.73 17.56
N GLY A 7 -34.00 5.36 18.41
CA GLY A 7 -35.30 4.87 17.97
C GLY A 7 -36.36 4.79 19.07
N ASP A 8 -37.07 3.67 19.11
CA ASP A 8 -38.10 3.40 20.12
C ASP A 8 -37.43 3.13 21.46
N ASP A 9 -37.72 3.97 22.46
CA ASP A 9 -37.20 3.91 23.83
C ASP A 9 -37.34 2.52 24.49
N ARG A 10 -38.22 1.64 24.00
CA ARG A 10 -38.36 0.27 24.52
C ARG A 10 -37.34 -0.72 23.99
N LEU A 11 -36.62 -0.37 22.94
CA LEU A 11 -35.83 -1.29 22.12
C LEU A 11 -34.44 -0.74 21.78
N ASP A 12 -34.16 0.52 22.12
CA ASP A 12 -32.89 1.15 21.86
C ASP A 12 -32.12 1.41 23.14
N SER A 13 -30.82 1.63 22.98
CA SER A 13 -29.94 1.68 24.15
C SER A 13 -30.04 3.01 24.88
N ASP A 14 -30.25 2.97 26.20
CA ASP A 14 -30.16 4.15 27.09
C ASP A 14 -28.70 4.47 27.50
N GLY A 15 -27.75 3.68 27.02
CA GLY A 15 -26.33 3.80 27.31
C GLY A 15 -25.88 3.03 28.54
N GLN A 16 -24.65 3.31 28.99
CA GLN A 16 -24.01 2.55 30.07
C GLN A 16 -24.40 3.03 31.47
N LYS A 17 -25.03 4.20 31.57
CA LYS A 17 -25.45 4.80 32.84
C LYS A 17 -26.71 5.60 32.62
N VAL A 18 -27.79 5.19 33.28
CA VAL A 18 -29.14 5.75 33.13
C VAL A 18 -29.65 6.19 34.49
N THR A 19 -30.35 7.32 34.56
CA THR A 19 -31.04 7.77 35.78
C THR A 19 -32.52 7.42 35.66
N VAL A 20 -33.05 6.62 36.57
CA VAL A 20 -34.43 6.10 36.52
C VAL A 20 -35.23 6.60 37.74
N VAL A 21 -36.51 6.89 37.54
CA VAL A 21 -37.46 7.24 38.60
C VAL A 21 -38.62 6.25 38.58
N VAL A 22 -38.71 5.39 39.60
CA VAL A 22 -39.80 4.42 39.73
C VAL A 22 -40.96 5.04 40.50
N ASN A 23 -42.17 5.02 39.92
CA ASN A 23 -43.37 5.58 40.53
C ASN A 23 -44.57 4.63 40.40
N ASN A 24 -44.69 3.71 41.35
CA ASN A 24 -45.82 2.78 41.51
C ASN A 24 -46.16 1.95 40.24
N GLY A 25 -45.14 1.62 39.44
CA GLY A 25 -45.23 0.78 38.26
C GLY A 25 -43.83 0.34 37.80
N ASP A 26 -43.78 -0.74 37.04
CA ASP A 26 -42.54 -1.26 36.46
C ASP A 26 -42.11 -0.41 35.26
N ASP A 27 -40.81 -0.13 35.18
CA ASP A 27 -40.18 0.50 34.03
C ASP A 27 -39.32 -0.54 33.31
N LEU A 28 -39.80 -0.97 32.13
CA LEU A 28 -39.19 -2.03 31.31
C LEU A 28 -38.55 -1.47 30.04
N THR A 29 -38.32 -0.16 29.95
CA THR A 29 -37.68 0.45 28.79
C THR A 29 -36.15 0.52 28.93
N ILE A 30 -35.63 0.26 30.13
CA ILE A 30 -34.21 0.51 30.42
C ILE A 30 -33.29 -0.59 29.89
N ASP A 31 -32.50 -0.30 28.86
CA ASP A 31 -31.57 -1.28 28.26
C ASP A 31 -30.21 -0.72 27.79
N SER A 32 -29.28 -1.63 27.47
CA SER A 32 -27.92 -1.25 27.06
C SER A 32 -27.35 -2.17 25.98
N GLY A 33 -26.98 -1.58 24.84
CA GLY A 33 -26.39 -2.27 23.71
C GLY A 33 -24.86 -2.28 23.75
N PHE A 34 -24.26 -3.43 23.46
CA PHE A 34 -22.82 -3.60 23.30
C PHE A 34 -22.51 -4.37 22.02
N TYR A 35 -21.52 -3.90 21.28
CA TYR A 35 -20.87 -4.69 20.25
C TYR A 35 -19.43 -4.96 20.70
N LYS A 36 -18.95 -6.17 20.44
CA LYS A 36 -17.53 -6.46 20.54
C LYS A 36 -16.88 -5.79 19.33
N PRO A 37 -15.94 -4.85 19.50
CA PRO A 37 -15.13 -4.43 18.37
C PRO A 37 -14.44 -5.70 17.87
N THR A 38 -14.75 -6.10 16.65
CA THR A 38 -13.91 -7.07 15.95
C THR A 38 -12.50 -6.47 16.00
N PRO A 39 -11.47 -7.20 16.46
CA PRO A 39 -10.11 -6.71 16.29
C PRO A 39 -9.99 -6.27 14.84
N ALA A 40 -9.45 -5.07 14.61
CA ALA A 40 -9.15 -4.66 13.24
C ALA A 40 -8.50 -5.86 12.56
N GLU A 41 -9.10 -6.33 11.47
CA GLU A 41 -8.52 -7.39 10.65
C GLU A 41 -7.05 -7.02 10.46
N PRO A 42 -6.08 -7.93 10.71
CA PRO A 42 -4.68 -7.58 10.54
C PRO A 42 -4.57 -7.01 9.13
N THR A 43 -4.27 -5.70 9.04
CA THR A 43 -4.15 -5.02 7.75
C THR A 43 -3.16 -5.86 6.97
N ALA A 44 -3.62 -6.48 5.88
CA ALA A 44 -2.77 -7.34 5.08
C ALA A 44 -1.44 -6.62 4.82
N PRO A 45 -0.29 -7.29 4.92
CA PRO A 45 0.99 -6.63 4.68
C PRO A 45 0.91 -5.88 3.36
N GLU A 46 1.40 -4.63 3.35
CA GLU A 46 1.34 -3.81 2.16
C GLU A 46 1.94 -4.56 0.98
N ALA A 47 1.20 -4.61 -0.13
CA ALA A 47 1.70 -5.24 -1.34
C ALA A 47 2.97 -4.54 -1.80
N THR A 48 3.96 -5.33 -2.22
CA THR A 48 5.20 -4.82 -2.79
C THR A 48 5.34 -5.27 -4.24
N TYR A 49 6.11 -4.51 -5.00
CA TYR A 49 6.24 -4.60 -6.45
C TYR A 49 7.71 -4.53 -6.87
N THR A 50 7.95 -4.73 -8.17
CA THR A 50 9.27 -4.71 -8.79
C THR A 50 9.31 -3.70 -9.92
N ILE A 51 10.39 -2.91 -9.99
CA ILE A 51 10.74 -2.07 -11.15
C ILE A 51 11.99 -2.67 -11.78
N GLY A 52 11.97 -2.93 -13.09
CA GLY A 52 13.08 -3.51 -13.82
C GLY A 52 12.73 -3.65 -15.30
N ASP A 53 13.74 -3.97 -16.12
CA ASP A 53 13.65 -4.46 -17.51
C ASP A 53 15.10 -4.60 -18.02
N LYS A 54 15.47 -3.91 -19.11
CA LYS A 54 16.73 -4.06 -19.83
C LYS A 54 17.26 -2.72 -20.34
N VAL A 55 18.58 -2.54 -20.29
CA VAL A 55 19.31 -1.57 -21.11
C VAL A 55 19.81 -2.28 -22.36
N PHE A 56 19.44 -1.80 -23.54
CA PHE A 56 19.71 -2.47 -24.82
C PHE A 56 20.51 -1.58 -25.78
N GLU A 57 21.29 -2.22 -26.65
CA GLU A 57 21.98 -1.56 -27.75
C GLU A 57 21.03 -1.43 -28.94
N ASP A 58 20.59 -0.21 -29.22
CA ASP A 58 19.75 0.15 -30.36
C ASP A 58 20.58 0.16 -31.66
N THR A 59 20.78 -1.03 -32.23
CA THR A 59 21.67 -1.25 -33.37
C THR A 59 21.08 -0.69 -34.66
N ASN A 60 19.75 -0.66 -34.76
CA ASN A 60 19.04 -0.21 -35.95
C ASN A 60 18.55 1.25 -35.85
N LYS A 61 18.65 1.86 -34.67
CA LYS A 61 18.33 3.26 -34.34
C LYS A 61 16.83 3.57 -34.41
N ASP A 62 15.98 2.60 -34.11
CA ASP A 62 14.52 2.76 -34.14
C ASP A 62 13.91 3.06 -32.76
N GLY A 63 14.69 2.99 -31.69
CA GLY A 63 14.26 3.23 -30.32
C GLY A 63 13.36 2.14 -29.73
N ILE A 64 13.29 0.96 -30.35
CA ILE A 64 12.47 -0.18 -29.93
C ILE A 64 13.39 -1.33 -29.56
N GLN A 65 13.24 -1.87 -28.35
CA GLN A 65 13.97 -3.08 -27.96
C GLN A 65 13.59 -4.27 -28.84
N ASN A 66 14.39 -4.56 -29.86
CA ASN A 66 14.17 -5.69 -30.74
C ASN A 66 14.73 -6.99 -30.13
N SER A 67 14.17 -8.14 -30.54
CA SER A 67 14.59 -9.45 -30.00
C SER A 67 16.04 -9.84 -30.30
N ASN A 68 16.64 -9.25 -31.34
CA ASN A 68 18.01 -9.51 -31.77
C ASN A 68 19.02 -8.49 -31.22
N GLU A 69 18.57 -7.51 -30.44
CA GLU A 69 19.44 -6.48 -29.90
C GLU A 69 20.05 -6.91 -28.57
N PRO A 70 21.38 -6.83 -28.43
CA PRO A 70 22.05 -7.23 -27.22
C PRO A 70 21.71 -6.27 -26.07
N GLY A 71 21.86 -6.76 -24.85
CA GLY A 71 21.84 -5.90 -23.67
C GLY A 71 23.21 -5.30 -23.40
N ILE A 72 23.21 -4.16 -22.72
CA ILE A 72 24.44 -3.48 -22.32
C ILE A 72 24.70 -3.79 -20.84
N PRO A 73 25.76 -4.53 -20.51
CA PRO A 73 26.08 -4.89 -19.13
C PRO A 73 26.77 -3.76 -18.37
N ASN A 74 26.76 -3.85 -17.04
CA ASN A 74 27.46 -2.95 -16.11
C ASN A 74 27.01 -1.48 -16.19
N VAL A 75 25.80 -1.20 -16.68
CA VAL A 75 25.22 0.14 -16.67
C VAL A 75 24.71 0.44 -15.26
N PRO A 76 25.21 1.49 -14.59
CA PRO A 76 24.71 1.86 -13.27
C PRO A 76 23.29 2.42 -13.39
N VAL A 77 22.39 1.93 -12.54
CA VAL A 77 21.00 2.35 -12.47
C VAL A 77 20.69 2.84 -11.06
N THR A 78 20.14 4.03 -10.94
CA THR A 78 19.75 4.63 -9.66
C THR A 78 18.23 4.77 -9.59
N LEU A 79 17.63 4.28 -8.51
CA LEU A 79 16.22 4.47 -8.18
C LEU A 79 16.10 5.46 -7.02
N THR A 80 15.40 6.57 -7.25
CA THR A 80 14.98 7.50 -6.19
C THR A 80 13.58 7.11 -5.72
N LYS A 81 13.44 6.88 -4.42
CA LYS A 81 12.18 6.49 -3.75
C LYS A 81 11.30 7.72 -3.44
N PRO A 82 10.01 7.51 -3.10
CA PRO A 82 9.10 8.60 -2.73
C PRO A 82 9.59 9.49 -1.58
N ASP A 83 10.40 8.93 -0.67
CA ASP A 83 10.99 9.65 0.47
C ASP A 83 12.27 10.42 0.13
N GLY A 84 12.70 10.39 -1.14
CA GLY A 84 13.93 11.04 -1.63
C GLY A 84 15.20 10.23 -1.40
N THR A 85 15.14 9.05 -0.77
CA THR A 85 16.30 8.16 -0.64
C THR A 85 16.58 7.45 -1.96
N THR A 86 17.85 7.08 -2.17
CA THR A 86 18.27 6.39 -3.40
C THR A 86 18.79 4.98 -3.10
N VAL A 87 18.59 4.09 -4.06
CA VAL A 87 19.21 2.76 -4.13
C VAL A 87 19.77 2.55 -5.53
N THR A 88 20.85 1.79 -5.64
CA THR A 88 21.53 1.56 -6.93
C THR A 88 21.67 0.08 -7.24
N THR A 89 21.73 -0.23 -8.52
CA THR A 89 22.09 -1.54 -9.07
C THR A 89 22.90 -1.35 -10.35
N THR A 90 23.36 -2.45 -10.95
CA THR A 90 24.04 -2.45 -12.25
C THR A 90 23.40 -3.50 -13.14
N THR A 91 23.28 -3.22 -14.44
CA THR A 91 22.75 -4.21 -15.37
C THR A 91 23.63 -5.47 -15.45
N ASP A 92 22.98 -6.63 -15.57
CA ASP A 92 23.64 -7.92 -15.70
C ASP A 92 24.27 -8.13 -17.09
N ALA A 93 24.83 -9.32 -17.34
CA ALA A 93 25.46 -9.68 -18.61
C ALA A 93 24.52 -9.57 -19.83
N ASN A 94 23.20 -9.61 -19.62
CA ASN A 94 22.17 -9.49 -20.65
C ASN A 94 21.50 -8.10 -20.67
N GLY A 95 22.05 -7.14 -19.91
CA GLY A 95 21.51 -5.79 -19.79
C GLY A 95 20.35 -5.63 -18.81
N ASN A 96 19.97 -6.68 -18.07
CA ASN A 96 18.79 -6.62 -17.21
C ASN A 96 19.09 -5.98 -15.86
N TYR A 97 18.12 -5.27 -15.28
CA TYR A 97 18.19 -4.73 -13.91
C TYR A 97 16.84 -4.86 -13.21
N GLU A 98 16.87 -4.92 -11.87
CA GLU A 98 15.65 -4.93 -11.06
C GLU A 98 15.84 -4.29 -9.68
N PHE A 99 14.75 -3.73 -9.16
CA PHE A 99 14.56 -3.29 -7.79
C PHE A 99 13.29 -3.96 -7.25
N THR A 100 13.42 -4.76 -6.20
CA THR A 100 12.32 -5.56 -5.63
C THR A 100 11.86 -4.99 -4.29
N ASN A 101 10.73 -5.51 -3.78
CA ASN A 101 10.17 -5.15 -2.48
C ASN A 101 9.82 -3.65 -2.34
N LEU A 102 9.29 -3.06 -3.41
CA LEU A 102 8.92 -1.65 -3.46
C LEU A 102 7.45 -1.46 -3.09
N PRO A 103 7.09 -0.67 -2.06
CA PRO A 103 5.71 -0.29 -1.82
C PRO A 103 5.17 0.59 -2.96
N ASN A 104 3.85 0.76 -3.02
CA ASN A 104 3.23 1.72 -3.93
C ASN A 104 3.80 3.12 -3.71
N GLY A 105 4.12 3.83 -4.80
CA GLY A 105 4.67 5.17 -4.72
C GLY A 105 5.19 5.66 -6.07
N GLU A 106 5.59 6.93 -6.09
CA GLU A 106 6.27 7.55 -7.23
C GLU A 106 7.78 7.35 -7.12
N TYR A 107 8.39 6.83 -8.17
CA TYR A 107 9.81 6.55 -8.24
C TYR A 107 10.41 7.19 -9.49
N THR A 108 11.67 7.61 -9.40
CA THR A 108 12.46 8.07 -10.56
C THR A 108 13.61 7.10 -10.79
N VAL A 109 13.76 6.63 -12.03
CA VAL A 109 14.88 5.78 -12.44
C VAL A 109 15.83 6.60 -13.32
N GLU A 110 17.11 6.60 -12.98
CA GLU A 110 18.17 7.25 -13.74
C GLU A 110 19.21 6.20 -14.17
N PHE A 111 19.55 6.23 -15.46
CA PHE A 111 20.58 5.37 -16.05
C PHE A 111 21.85 6.17 -16.27
N GLY A 112 22.99 5.65 -15.83
CA GLY A 112 24.27 6.22 -16.22
C GLY A 112 24.59 5.91 -17.68
N THR A 113 25.44 6.73 -18.28
CA THR A 113 25.96 6.47 -19.63
C THR A 113 26.84 5.21 -19.60
N PRO A 114 26.57 4.20 -20.44
CA PRO A 114 27.44 3.03 -20.54
C PRO A 114 28.83 3.41 -21.07
N GLU A 115 29.85 2.64 -20.70
CA GLU A 115 31.20 2.88 -21.20
C GLU A 115 31.25 2.69 -22.73
N GLY A 116 31.73 3.72 -23.45
CA GLY A 116 31.90 3.68 -24.91
C GLY A 116 30.72 4.19 -25.73
N TYR A 117 29.67 4.74 -25.11
CA TYR A 117 28.51 5.35 -25.77
C TYR A 117 28.53 6.89 -25.68
#